data_AF-A0A2W2B6U8-F1
#
_entry.id   AF-A0A2W2B6U8-F1
#
_cell.length_a   1.000
_cell.length_b   1.000
_cell.length_c   1.000
_cell.angle_alpha   90.00
_cell.angle_beta   90.00
_cell.angle_gamma   90.00
#
_symmetry.space_group_name_H-M   'P 1'
#
loop_
_entity.id
_entity.type
_entity.pdbx_description
1 polymer ?
#
loop_
_entity_poly.entity_id
_entity_poly.type
_entity_poly.pdbx_seq_one_letter_code
_entity_poly.pdbx_strand_id
1 'polypeptide(L)' 'MTDLYPAADDRELLRQAAAAHTAAARDVESFLRRLPQVPDPADITEYANLLTREERARADRETAADVAGLTIPSLESDQG' A
#
# COMPACT_ATOMS: atom_id res chain seq x y z
N MET A 1 19.29 -30.06 -4.73
CA MET A 1 19.63 -28.89 -3.89
C MET A 1 18.45 -27.95 -4.02
N THR A 2 17.54 -27.98 -3.04
CA THR A 2 16.23 -27.34 -3.15
C THR A 2 16.39 -25.83 -3.07
N ASP A 3 15.81 -25.15 -4.04
CA ASP A 3 15.72 -23.70 -4.18
C ASP A 3 14.82 -23.12 -3.06
N LEU A 4 15.35 -23.12 -1.84
CA LEU A 4 14.65 -22.69 -0.61
C LEU A 4 14.78 -21.18 -0.35
N TYR A 5 15.55 -20.47 -1.17
CA TYR A 5 15.88 -19.05 -0.98
C TYR A 5 14.89 -18.04 -1.57
N PRO A 6 14.25 -18.21 -2.75
CA PRO A 6 13.44 -17.12 -3.33
C PRO A 6 12.23 -16.78 -2.46
N ALA A 7 11.55 -17.79 -1.91
CA ALA A 7 10.35 -17.58 -1.10
C ALA A 7 10.60 -16.83 0.23
N ALA A 8 11.85 -16.82 0.73
CA ALA A 8 12.21 -16.06 1.92
C ALA A 8 12.40 -14.57 1.59
N ASP A 9 13.07 -14.27 0.48
CA ASP A 9 13.23 -12.92 -0.06
C ASP A 9 11.88 -12.32 -0.47
N ASP A 10 11.00 -13.08 -1.13
CA ASP A 10 9.67 -12.60 -1.54
C ASP A 10 8.78 -12.20 -0.35
N ARG A 11 8.83 -12.99 0.73
CA ARG A 11 8.08 -12.67 1.97
C ARG A 11 8.64 -11.44 2.66
N GLU A 12 9.94 -11.22 2.62
CA GLU A 12 10.56 -10.02 3.20
C GLU A 12 10.23 -8.78 2.38
N LEU A 13 10.29 -8.87 1.04
CA LEU A 13 9.84 -7.81 0.13
C LEU A 13 8.38 -7.44 0.38
N LEU A 14 7.50 -8.43 0.56
CA LEU A 14 6.11 -8.18 0.92
C LEU A 14 5.96 -7.47 2.27
N ARG A 15 6.72 -7.86 3.31
CA ARG A 15 6.70 -7.16 4.60
C ARG A 15 7.12 -5.70 4.47
N GLN A 16 8.17 -5.45 3.68
CA GLN A 16 8.67 -4.10 3.43
C GLN A 16 7.64 -3.25 2.67
N ALA A 17 7.02 -3.80 1.63
CA ALA A 17 5.97 -3.11 0.88
C ALA A 17 4.73 -2.82 1.75
N ALA A 18 4.34 -3.77 2.62
CA ALA A 18 3.25 -3.56 3.58
C ALA A 18 3.57 -2.47 4.62
N ALA A 19 4.82 -2.44 5.12
CA ALA A 19 5.28 -1.39 6.02
C ALA A 19 5.30 -0.02 5.34
N ALA A 20 5.73 0.06 4.08
CA ALA A 20 5.73 1.29 3.29
C ALA A 20 4.32 1.84 3.07
N HIS A 21 3.36 0.98 2.68
CA HIS A 21 1.97 1.37 2.56
C HIS A 21 1.37 1.84 3.90
N THR A 22 1.67 1.14 5.00
CA THR A 22 1.24 1.55 6.35
C THR A 22 1.80 2.92 6.74
N ALA A 23 3.05 3.21 6.39
CA ALA A 23 3.65 4.52 6.64
C ALA A 23 2.95 5.62 5.82
N ALA A 24 2.70 5.38 4.53
CA ALA A 24 2.00 6.34 3.67
C ALA A 24 0.57 6.64 4.17
N ALA A 25 -0.17 5.62 4.61
CA ALA A 25 -1.50 5.80 5.21
C ALA A 25 -1.44 6.62 6.52
N ARG A 26 -0.40 6.41 7.35
CA ARG A 26 -0.17 7.21 8.56
C ARG A 26 0.15 8.67 8.26
N ASP A 27 0.84 8.95 7.15
CA ASP A 27 1.10 10.33 6.73
C ASP A 27 -0.20 11.04 6.36
N VAL A 28 -1.10 10.37 5.63
CA VAL A 28 -2.46 10.87 5.34
C VAL A 28 -3.23 11.14 6.62
N GLU A 29 -3.28 10.18 7.56
CA GLU A 29 -3.95 10.35 8.85
C GLU A 29 -3.38 11.54 9.64
N SER A 30 -2.05 11.66 9.67
CA SER A 30 -1.34 12.72 10.40
C SER A 30 -1.56 14.10 9.79
N PHE A 31 -1.74 14.18 8.48
CA PHE A 31 -2.15 15.40 7.79
C PHE A 31 -3.59 15.77 8.15
N LEU A 32 -4.54 14.83 8.01
CA LEU A 32 -5.95 15.06 8.30
C LEU A 32 -6.21 15.48 9.76
N ARG A 33 -5.46 14.94 10.73
CA ARG A 33 -5.57 15.35 12.14
C ARG A 33 -5.21 16.82 12.38
N ARG A 34 -4.32 17.39 11.55
CA ARG A 34 -3.85 18.77 11.66
C ARG A 34 -4.55 19.73 10.69
N LEU A 35 -5.40 19.21 9.81
CA LEU A 35 -6.08 19.98 8.78
C LEU A 35 -7.02 21.02 9.42
N PRO A 36 -6.96 22.29 9.01
CA PRO A 36 -7.90 23.30 9.50
C PRO A 36 -9.33 23.02 9.02
N GLN A 37 -10.33 23.62 9.69
CA GLN A 37 -11.74 23.49 9.29
C GLN A 37 -12.01 24.00 7.87
N VAL A 38 -11.26 25.01 7.43
CA VAL A 38 -11.32 25.57 6.08
C VAL A 38 -9.93 25.40 5.44
N PRO A 39 -9.74 24.41 4.56
CA PRO A 39 -8.46 24.19 3.89
C PRO A 39 -8.19 25.24 2.81
N ASP A 40 -6.93 25.63 2.67
CA ASP A 40 -6.43 26.47 1.57
C ASP A 40 -6.05 25.60 0.36
N PRO A 41 -5.93 26.15 -0.87
CA PRO A 41 -5.42 25.40 -2.02
C PRO A 41 -4.08 24.67 -1.77
N ALA A 42 -3.21 25.18 -0.88
CA ALA A 42 -1.99 24.47 -0.49
C ALA A 42 -2.29 23.13 0.23
N ASP A 43 -3.28 23.12 1.14
CA ASP A 43 -3.70 21.92 1.85
C ASP A 43 -4.30 20.87 0.90
N ILE A 44 -5.10 21.32 -0.06
CA ILE A 44 -5.70 20.44 -1.08
C ILE A 44 -4.60 19.79 -1.93
N THR A 45 -3.58 20.56 -2.29
CA THR A 45 -2.43 20.06 -3.08
C THR A 45 -1.62 19.05 -2.29
N GLU A 46 -1.34 19.32 -1.01
CA GLU A 46 -0.63 18.39 -0.12
C GLU A 46 -1.42 17.08 0.03
N TYR A 47 -2.73 17.17 0.25
CA TYR A 47 -3.59 15.99 0.33
C TYR A 47 -3.57 15.15 -0.94
N ALA A 48 -3.64 15.77 -2.13
CA ALA A 48 -3.55 15.07 -3.40
C ALA A 48 -2.19 14.35 -3.58
N ASN A 49 -1.10 14.97 -3.14
CA ASN A 49 0.23 14.36 -3.17
C ASN A 49 0.32 13.14 -2.23
N LEU A 50 -0.22 13.26 -1.02
CA LEU A 50 -0.25 12.18 -0.04
C LEU A 50 -1.06 10.99 -0.55
N LEU A 51 -2.25 11.23 -1.12
CA LEU A 51 -3.07 10.18 -1.74
C LEU A 51 -2.35 9.48 -2.90
N THR A 52 -1.68 10.25 -3.76
CA THR A 52 -0.92 9.67 -4.88
C THR A 52 0.20 8.75 -4.38
N ARG A 53 0.87 9.11 -3.28
CA ARG A 53 1.91 8.27 -2.66
C ARG A 53 1.34 7.03 -2.00
N GLU A 54 0.23 7.16 -1.28
CA GLU A 54 -0.46 6.03 -0.66
C GLU A 54 -0.91 4.99 -1.71
N GLU A 55 -1.52 5.45 -2.80
CA GLU A 55 -2.00 4.59 -3.88
C GLU A 55 -0.84 3.85 -4.55
N ARG A 56 0.28 4.54 -4.79
CA ARG A 56 1.48 3.89 -5.31
C ARG A 56 2.02 2.82 -4.37
N ALA A 57 2.14 3.13 -3.08
CA ALA A 57 2.61 2.17 -2.08
C ALA A 57 1.64 0.97 -1.94
N ARG A 58 0.34 1.20 -2.13
CA ARG A 58 -0.66 0.13 -2.19
C ARG A 58 -0.43 -0.79 -3.39
N ALA A 59 -0.25 -0.23 -4.59
CA ALA A 59 0.01 -1.00 -5.81
C ALA A 59 1.32 -1.80 -5.70
N ASP A 60 2.37 -1.22 -5.11
CA ASP A 60 3.64 -1.91 -4.86
C ASP A 60 3.45 -3.09 -3.89
N ARG A 61 2.63 -2.93 -2.84
CA ARG A 61 2.28 -4.01 -1.90
C ARG A 61 1.45 -5.10 -2.57
N GLU A 62 0.50 -4.74 -3.43
CA GLU A 62 -0.31 -5.71 -4.19
C GLU A 62 0.58 -6.51 -5.15
N THR A 63 1.51 -5.86 -5.84
CA THR A 63 2.51 -6.52 -6.71
C THR A 63 3.40 -7.47 -5.90
N ALA A 64 3.89 -7.05 -4.73
CA ALA A 64 4.71 -7.90 -3.87
C ALA A 64 3.91 -9.10 -3.31
N ALA A 65 2.61 -8.93 -3.07
CA ALA A 65 1.74 -10.02 -2.63
C ALA A 65 1.56 -11.07 -3.74
N ASP A 66 1.39 -10.63 -4.99
CA ASP A 66 1.31 -11.51 -6.15
C ASP A 66 2.60 -12.34 -6.34
N VAL A 67 3.77 -11.68 -6.30
CA VAL A 67 5.07 -12.35 -6.37
C VAL A 67 5.24 -13.37 -5.24
N ALA A 68 4.80 -13.04 -4.02
CA ALA A 68 4.85 -13.94 -2.86
C ALA A 68 3.81 -15.09 -2.92
N GLY A 69 3.01 -15.18 -3.98
CA GLY A 69 1.94 -16.19 -4.13
C GLY A 69 0.76 -15.98 -3.19
N LEU A 70 0.62 -14.76 -2.62
CA LEU A 70 -0.52 -14.31 -1.82
C LEU A 70 -1.50 -13.49 -2.67
N THR A 71 -1.60 -13.83 -3.96
CA THR A 71 -2.69 -13.37 -4.81
C THR A 71 -3.99 -13.80 -4.12
N ILE A 72 -4.90 -12.86 -3.89
CA ILE A 72 -6.27 -13.21 -3.54
C ILE A 72 -6.90 -13.61 -4.86
N PRO A 73 -7.12 -14.91 -5.17
CA PRO A 73 -8.04 -15.25 -6.24
C PRO A 73 -9.34 -14.58 -5.82
N SER A 74 -9.74 -13.57 -6.57
CA SER A 74 -10.92 -12.80 -6.20
C SER A 74 -12.10 -13.76 -6.04
N LEU A 75 -13.12 -13.30 -5.34
CA LEU A 75 -14.45 -13.87 -5.22
C LEU A 75 -15.13 -14.03 -6.62
N GLU A 76 -14.48 -14.69 -7.57
CA GLU A 76 -14.90 -15.01 -8.94
C GLU A 76 -15.71 -16.32 -8.98
N SER A 77 -16.16 -16.79 -7.83
CA SER A 77 -16.98 -18.00 -7.70
C SER A 77 -18.12 -17.77 -6.72
N ASP A 78 -18.92 -16.73 -6.93
CA ASP A 78 -20.35 -16.74 -6.52
C ASP A 78 -21.14 -15.70 -7.33
N GLN A 79 -21.11 -15.84 -8.66
CA GLN A 79 -22.18 -15.31 -9.50
C GLN A 79 -22.83 -16.53 -10.14
N GLY A 80 -23.69 -17.19 -9.35
CA GLY A 80 -24.59 -18.23 -9.81
C GLY A 80 -25.73 -17.66 -10.66
#